data_AF-A0A9E4IYP2-F1
#
_entry.id   AF-A0A9E4IYP2-F1
#
_cell.length_a   1.000
_cell.length_b   1.000
_cell.length_c   1.000
_cell.angle_alpha   90.00
_cell.angle_beta   90.00
_cell.angle_gamma   90.00
#
_symmetry.space_group_name_H-M   'P 1'
#
loop_
_entity.id
_entity.type
_entity.pdbx_description
1 polymer ?
#
loop_
_entity_poly.entity_id
_entity_poly.type
_entity_poly.pdbx_seq_one_letter_code
_entity_poly.pdbx_strand_id
1 'polypeptide(L)'
;MRTSLSAHVMCVTLAAILLAFTAVPLRAQSPDVTPVTDAMLQDPAPEDWLMWRRTLDGWGYSPLDQIDRDNVGRLRMVWSRGL
;
A
#
# COMPACT_ATOMS: atom_id res chain seq x y z
N MET A 1 -24.52 -47.09 -20.31
CA MET A 1 -24.82 -45.81 -21.01
C MET A 1 -24.97 -44.58 -20.09
N ARG A 2 -24.82 -44.67 -18.75
CA ARG A 2 -25.00 -43.52 -17.84
C ARG A 2 -23.71 -42.79 -17.41
N THR A 3 -22.54 -43.39 -17.63
CA THR A 3 -21.23 -42.86 -17.17
C THR A 3 -20.69 -41.73 -18.05
N SER A 4 -21.03 -41.70 -19.34
CA SER A 4 -20.56 -40.66 -20.27
C SER A 4 -21.22 -39.30 -20.00
N LEU A 5 -22.52 -39.27 -19.68
CA LEU A 5 -23.23 -38.03 -19.40
C LEU A 5 -22.70 -37.33 -18.13
N SER A 6 -22.40 -38.09 -17.06
CA SER A 6 -21.78 -37.55 -15.85
C SER A 6 -20.37 -37.00 -16.07
N ALA A 7 -19.58 -37.62 -16.96
CA ALA A 7 -18.24 -37.13 -17.29
C ALA A 7 -18.28 -35.79 -18.04
N HIS A 8 -19.23 -35.62 -18.98
CA HIS A 8 -19.38 -34.35 -19.70
C HIS A 8 -19.88 -33.23 -18.79
N VAL A 9 -20.85 -33.52 -17.91
CA VAL A 9 -21.33 -32.56 -16.91
C VAL A 9 -20.20 -32.15 -15.97
N MET A 10 -19.35 -33.09 -15.54
CA MET A 10 -18.18 -32.80 -14.70
C MET A 10 -17.12 -31.96 -15.43
N CYS A 11 -16.85 -32.22 -16.72
CA CYS A 11 -15.92 -31.41 -17.50
C CYS A 11 -16.43 -29.98 -17.71
N VAL A 12 -17.73 -29.81 -17.96
CA VAL A 12 -18.36 -28.50 -18.14
C VAL A 12 -18.33 -27.69 -16.84
N THR A 13 -18.60 -28.31 -15.69
CA THR A 13 -18.51 -27.62 -14.40
C THR A 13 -17.07 -27.26 -14.05
N LEU A 14 -16.10 -28.13 -14.31
CA LEU A 14 -14.68 -27.81 -14.11
C LEU A 14 -14.22 -26.64 -14.99
N ALA A 15 -14.61 -26.64 -16.27
CA ALA A 15 -14.29 -25.57 -17.21
C ALA A 15 -14.94 -24.24 -16.80
N ALA A 16 -16.18 -24.27 -16.32
CA ALA A 16 -16.87 -23.08 -15.81
C ALA A 16 -16.20 -22.52 -14.54
N ILE A 17 -15.74 -23.38 -13.62
CA ILE A 17 -15.00 -22.97 -12.42
C ILE A 17 -13.65 -22.38 -12.80
N LEU A 18 -12.93 -22.99 -13.74
CA LEU A 18 -11.65 -22.47 -14.26
C LEU A 18 -11.83 -21.10 -14.94
N LEU A 19 -12.87 -20.91 -15.75
CA LEU A 19 -13.20 -19.62 -16.34
C LEU A 19 -13.61 -18.57 -15.29
N ALA A 20 -14.31 -18.98 -14.23
CA ALA A 20 -14.69 -18.07 -13.15
C ALA A 20 -13.47 -17.61 -12.32
N PHE A 21 -12.45 -18.47 -12.18
CA PHE A 21 -11.21 -18.16 -11.45
C PHE A 21 -10.31 -17.17 -12.20
N THR A 22 -10.32 -17.14 -13.54
CA THR A 22 -9.53 -16.17 -14.33
C THR A 22 -10.17 -14.79 -14.40
N ALA A 23 -11.45 -14.66 -14.04
CA ALA A 23 -12.21 -13.42 -14.14
C ALA A 23 -12.12 -12.53 -12.88
N VAL A 24 -11.45 -12.99 -11.81
CA VAL A 24 -11.25 -12.17 -10.61
C VAL A 24 -10.10 -11.18 -10.86
N PRO A 25 -10.34 -9.86 -10.86
CA PRO A 25 -9.26 -8.89 -10.96
C PRO A 25 -8.37 -9.00 -9.71
N LEU A 26 -7.15 -9.51 -9.88
CA LEU A 26 -6.10 -9.43 -8.87
C LEU A 26 -5.68 -7.96 -8.73
N ARG A 27 -6.29 -7.25 -7.77
CA ARG A 27 -5.84 -5.91 -7.38
C ARG A 27 -4.60 -6.08 -6.50
N ALA A 28 -3.43 -5.94 -7.11
CA ALA A 28 -2.16 -5.97 -6.39
C ALA A 28 -1.95 -4.73 -5.50
N GLN A 29 -2.62 -3.63 -5.83
CA GLN A 29 -2.62 -2.40 -5.04
C GLN A 29 -3.89 -2.29 -4.22
N SER A 30 -3.71 -2.05 -2.92
CA SER A 30 -4.78 -1.62 -2.03
C SER A 30 -5.31 -0.27 -2.52
N PRO A 31 -6.64 -0.12 -2.69
CA PRO A 31 -7.24 1.14 -3.16
C PRO A 31 -7.11 2.28 -2.14
N ASP A 32 -6.70 1.98 -0.90
CA ASP A 32 -6.71 2.92 0.22
C ASP A 32 -5.48 3.83 0.31
N VAL A 33 -4.58 3.80 -0.69
CA VAL A 33 -3.40 4.66 -0.74
C VAL A 33 -3.64 5.83 -1.68
N THR A 34 -3.58 7.05 -1.16
CA THR A 34 -3.63 8.27 -1.96
C THR A 34 -2.38 8.39 -2.84
N PRO A 35 -2.51 8.48 -4.18
CA PRO A 35 -1.36 8.69 -5.05
C PRO A 35 -0.68 10.03 -4.76
N VAL A 36 0.66 10.02 -4.67
CA VAL A 36 1.45 11.24 -4.53
C VAL A 36 1.40 12.01 -5.84
N THR A 37 1.10 13.31 -5.76
CA THR A 37 1.02 14.22 -6.91
C THR A 37 2.22 15.15 -6.97
N ASP A 38 2.48 15.74 -8.14
CA ASP A 38 3.53 16.77 -8.28
C ASP A 38 3.30 17.95 -7.33
N ALA A 39 2.04 18.36 -7.13
CA ALA A 39 1.70 19.42 -6.19
C ALA A 39 2.13 19.10 -4.75
N MET A 40 1.92 17.85 -4.31
CA MET A 40 2.38 17.39 -2.98
C MET A 40 3.90 17.36 -2.86
N LEU A 41 4.63 17.14 -3.96
CA LEU A 41 6.10 17.18 -3.96
C LEU A 41 6.64 18.63 -3.93
N GLN A 42 5.92 19.57 -4.56
CA GLN A 42 6.26 20.99 -4.55
C GLN A 42 5.97 21.63 -3.19
N ASP A 43 4.85 21.26 -2.56
CA ASP A 43 4.41 21.77 -1.26
C ASP A 43 3.91 20.61 -0.37
N PRO A 44 4.84 19.82 0.22
CA PRO A 44 4.47 18.69 1.06
C PRO A 44 3.83 19.15 2.36
N ALA A 45 2.81 18.42 2.82
CA ALA A 45 2.19 18.64 4.11
C ALA A 45 3.25 18.58 5.25
N PRO A 46 3.06 19.33 6.36
CA PRO A 46 4.01 19.33 7.49
C PRO A 46 4.35 17.93 8.03
N GLU A 47 3.35 17.05 8.09
CA GLU A 47 3.42 15.67 8.60
C GLU A 47 4.10 14.67 7.65
N ASP A 48 4.28 15.04 6.39
CA ASP A 48 4.75 14.12 5.35
C ASP A 48 6.25 14.30 5.05
N TRP A 49 6.91 13.16 4.79
CA TRP A 49 8.30 13.10 4.33
C TRP A 49 8.41 12.23 3.06
N LEU A 50 7.94 12.77 1.93
CA LEU A 50 7.77 12.03 0.66
C LEU A 50 9.04 11.93 -0.19
N MET A 51 10.11 12.61 0.20
CA MET A 51 11.36 12.73 -0.55
C MET A 51 12.56 12.61 0.37
N TRP A 52 13.74 12.29 -0.16
CA TRP A 52 14.98 12.10 0.63
C TRP A 52 15.23 13.21 1.66
N ARG A 53 15.02 14.49 1.29
CA ARG A 53 15.18 15.66 2.18
C ARG A 53 13.90 16.48 2.37
N ARG A 54 12.73 15.84 2.28
CA ARG A 54 11.39 16.44 2.35
C ARG A 54 11.06 17.41 1.20
N THR A 55 11.82 18.49 1.03
CA THR A 55 11.58 19.56 0.05
C THR A 55 12.59 19.53 -1.10
N LEU A 56 12.21 20.10 -2.26
CA LEU A 56 13.04 20.09 -3.47
C LEU A 56 14.31 20.94 -3.35
N ASP A 57 14.34 21.89 -2.41
CA ASP A 57 15.53 22.66 -2.04
C ASP A 57 16.58 21.85 -1.24
N GLY A 58 16.24 20.64 -0.80
CA GLY A 58 17.16 19.72 -0.15
C GLY A 58 17.51 20.10 1.31
N TRP A 59 16.65 20.79 2.05
CA TRP A 59 16.99 21.24 3.40
C TRP A 59 17.05 20.11 4.44
N GLY A 60 16.16 19.11 4.33
CA GLY A 60 16.03 18.06 5.36
C GLY A 60 15.52 18.60 6.70
N TYR A 61 14.65 19.60 6.65
CA TYR A 61 14.04 20.25 7.82
C TYR A 61 12.59 19.77 8.00
N SER A 62 12.19 19.50 9.25
CA SER A 62 10.80 19.26 9.62
C SER A 62 10.18 20.52 10.22
N PRO A 63 9.01 20.97 9.75
CA PRO A 63 8.30 22.10 10.35
C PRO A 63 7.55 21.75 11.64
N LEU A 64 7.51 20.46 12.02
CA LEU A 64 6.86 20.02 13.26
C LEU A 64 7.67 20.45 14.48
N ASP A 65 6.98 20.98 15.49
CA ASP A 65 7.56 21.53 16.72
C ASP A 65 7.10 20.80 18.00
N GLN A 66 6.33 19.70 17.85
CA GLN A 66 5.85 18.91 19.00
C GLN A 66 6.99 18.43 19.90
N ILE A 67 8.17 18.15 19.32
CA ILE A 67 9.39 17.81 20.06
C ILE A 67 10.30 19.03 20.08
N ASP A 68 10.60 19.52 21.28
CA ASP A 68 11.36 20.74 21.50
C ASP A 68 12.46 20.54 22.56
N ARG A 69 13.18 21.61 22.89
CA ARG A 69 14.28 21.58 23.87
C ARG A 69 13.82 21.24 25.29
N ASP A 70 12.56 21.50 25.61
CA ASP A 70 12.00 21.29 26.95
C ASP A 70 11.53 19.85 27.13
N ASN A 71 11.16 19.17 26.04
CA ASN A 71 10.57 17.84 26.09
C ASN A 71 11.41 16.71 25.45
N VAL A 72 12.46 17.01 24.68
CA VAL A 72 13.29 16.00 23.99
C VAL A 72 13.88 14.96 24.95
N GLY A 73 14.16 15.33 26.20
CA GLY A 73 14.65 14.42 27.24
C GLY A 73 13.65 13.34 27.67
N ARG A 74 12.39 13.41 27.23
CA ARG A 74 11.32 12.45 27.56
C ARG A 74 11.04 11.45 26.44
N LEU A 75 11.82 11.45 25.36
CA LEU A 75 11.64 10.49 24.27
C LEU A 75 11.83 9.06 24.74
N ARG A 76 10.97 8.17 24.23
CA ARG A 76 10.99 6.72 24.50
C ARG A 76 10.93 5.95 23.19
N MET A 77 11.54 4.78 23.15
CA MET A 77 11.39 3.85 22.03
C MET A 77 9.91 3.49 21.85
N VAL A 78 9.38 3.63 20.64
CA VAL A 78 8.02 3.21 20.29
C VAL A 78 8.05 1.83 19.62
N TRP A 79 8.94 1.64 18.64
CA TRP A 79 9.15 0.39 17.94
C TRP A 79 10.55 0.34 17.33
N SER A 80 11.02 -0.84 16.93
CA SER A 80 12.20 -1.05 16.10
C SER A 80 11.95 -2.22 15.13
N ARG A 81 12.73 -2.30 14.05
CA ARG A 81 12.67 -3.42 13.10
C ARG A 81 14.07 -4.01 12.94
N GLY A 82 14.19 -5.32 13.13
CA GLY A 82 15.42 -6.05 12.81
C GLY A 82 15.73 -6.04 11.31
N LEU A 83 17.01 -6.18 10.98
CA LEU A 83 17.48 -6.33 9.60
C LEU A 83 17.43 -7.80 9.17
#